data_AF-F8QW21-F1
#
_entry.id   AF-F8QW21-F1
#
_cell.length_a   1.000
_cell.length_b   1.000
_cell.length_c   1.000
_cell.angle_alpha   90.00
_cell.angle_beta   90.00
_cell.angle_gamma   90.00
#
_symmetry.space_group_name_H-M   'P 1'
#
loop_
_entity.id
_entity.type
_entity.pdbx_description
1 polymer ?
#
loop_
_entity_poly.entity_id
_entity_poly.type
_entity_poly.pdbx_seq_one_letter_code
_entity_poly.pdbx_strand_id
1 'polypeptide(L)'
;ETQAVTLIAEVDLVTTAVGPQILAKIAGTIAQGLIKRQENGNTAPLNIIACENMVRGTSQLKQHVLAQLPEETQAWVAQHVGFVDSAVD
;
A
#
# COMPACT_ATOMS: atom_id res chain seq x y z
N GLU A 1 -5.84 -8.25 15.15
CA GLU A 1 -5.35 -7.97 13.78
C GLU A 1 -6.53 -8.04 12.82
N THR A 2 -6.64 -7.17 11.81
CA THR A 2 -7.78 -7.17 10.87
C THR A 2 -7.53 -8.12 9.71
N GLN A 3 -8.59 -8.66 9.10
CA GLN A 3 -8.50 -9.53 7.93
C GLN A 3 -7.73 -8.88 6.76
N ALA A 4 -7.88 -7.56 6.59
CA ALA A 4 -7.20 -6.80 5.54
C ALA A 4 -5.67 -6.87 5.67
N VAL A 5 -5.12 -6.79 6.88
CA VAL A 5 -3.67 -6.86 7.11
C VAL A 5 -3.12 -8.20 6.63
N THR A 6 -3.77 -9.32 6.98
CA THR A 6 -3.38 -10.66 6.52
C THR A 6 -3.44 -10.76 4.99
N LEU A 7 -4.51 -10.27 4.37
CA LEU A 7 -4.65 -10.33 2.91
C LEU A 7 -3.55 -9.53 2.20
N ILE A 8 -3.23 -8.32 2.65
CA ILE A 8 -2.16 -7.49 2.06
C ILE A 8 -0.80 -8.22 2.12
N ALA A 9 -0.55 -9.01 3.16
CA ALA A 9 0.67 -9.80 3.29
C ALA A 9 0.78 -10.96 2.28
N GLU A 10 -0.30 -11.31 1.59
CA GLU A 10 -0.39 -12.50 0.73
C GLU A 10 -0.62 -12.18 -0.74
N VAL A 11 -1.46 -11.18 -1.05
CA VAL A 11 -1.90 -10.89 -2.43
C VAL A 11 -0.82 -10.29 -3.33
N ASP A 12 -1.02 -10.33 -4.64
CA ASP A 12 -0.14 -9.71 -5.64
C ASP A 12 -0.54 -8.27 -6.00
N LEU A 13 -1.79 -7.89 -5.69
CA LEU A 13 -2.36 -6.59 -6.05
C LEU A 13 -3.29 -6.07 -4.94
N VAL A 14 -3.15 -4.78 -4.63
CA VAL A 14 -4.08 -4.02 -3.78
C VAL A 14 -4.62 -2.83 -4.56
N THR A 15 -5.94 -2.69 -4.61
CA THR A 15 -6.60 -1.56 -5.27
C THR A 15 -7.52 -0.80 -4.32
N THR A 16 -7.71 0.50 -4.53
CA THR A 16 -8.64 1.32 -3.73
C THR A 16 -9.60 2.12 -4.61
N ALA A 17 -10.81 2.36 -4.11
CA ALA A 17 -11.81 3.27 -4.69
C ALA A 17 -12.71 3.81 -3.56
N VAL A 18 -12.08 4.49 -2.58
CA VAL A 18 -12.65 4.88 -1.29
C VAL A 18 -12.86 6.39 -1.13
N GLY A 19 -12.37 7.18 -2.08
CA GLY A 19 -12.35 8.64 -2.06
C GLY A 19 -11.03 9.21 -1.50
N PRO A 20 -10.53 10.35 -2.04
CA PRO A 20 -9.26 10.95 -1.64
C PRO A 20 -9.12 11.20 -0.12
N GLN A 21 -10.20 11.62 0.54
CA GLN A 21 -10.20 11.91 1.97
C GLN A 21 -10.02 10.65 2.86
N ILE A 22 -10.27 9.47 2.30
CA ILE A 22 -10.18 8.19 3.01
C ILE A 22 -8.82 7.52 2.82
N LEU A 23 -8.07 7.85 1.76
CA LEU A 23 -6.74 7.27 1.49
C LEU A 23 -5.79 7.38 2.70
N ALA A 24 -5.71 8.56 3.33
CA ALA A 24 -4.88 8.75 4.51
C ALA A 24 -5.32 7.88 5.70
N LYS A 25 -6.62 7.58 5.82
CA LYS A 25 -7.19 6.77 6.91
C LYS A 25 -6.88 5.28 6.76
N ILE A 26 -6.80 4.78 5.53
CA ILE A 26 -6.50 3.36 5.27
C ILE A 26 -4.99 3.06 5.21
N ALA A 27 -4.15 4.10 5.10
CA ALA A 27 -2.71 3.95 4.96
C ALA A 27 -2.05 3.15 6.11
N GLY A 28 -2.58 3.25 7.33
CA GLY A 28 -2.05 2.48 8.47
C GLY A 28 -2.32 0.99 8.37
N THR A 29 -3.47 0.59 7.83
CA THR A 29 -3.76 -0.83 7.56
C THR A 29 -2.85 -1.38 6.47
N ILE A 30 -2.58 -0.58 5.43
CA ILE A 30 -1.63 -0.95 4.37
C ILE A 30 -0.22 -1.09 4.94
N ALA A 31 0.24 -0.13 5.74
CA ALA A 31 1.55 -0.18 6.39
C ALA A 31 1.71 -1.44 7.26
N GLN A 32 0.72 -1.78 8.08
CA GLN A 32 0.71 -3.01 8.88
C GLN A 32 0.78 -4.27 8.00
N GLY A 33 0.03 -4.29 6.89
CA GLY A 33 0.08 -5.39 5.93
C GLY A 33 1.46 -5.55 5.27
N LEU A 34 2.13 -4.45 4.94
CA LEU A 34 3.48 -4.46 4.36
C LEU A 34 4.55 -4.92 5.36
N ILE A 35 4.45 -4.50 6.62
CA ILE A 35 5.32 -5.00 7.70
C ILE A 35 5.17 -6.52 7.83
N LYS A 36 3.93 -7.01 7.92
CA LYS A 36 3.66 -8.44 8.00
C LYS A 36 4.13 -9.20 6.75
N ARG A 37 3.99 -8.62 5.56
CA ARG A 37 4.51 -9.19 4.31
C ARG A 37 6.03 -9.40 4.39
N GLN A 38 6.75 -8.39 4.89
CA GLN A 38 8.20 -8.46 5.10
C GLN A 38 8.56 -9.51 6.15
N GLU A 39 7.87 -9.53 7.30
CA GLU A 39 8.08 -10.51 8.39
C GLU A 39 7.85 -11.95 7.93
N ASN A 40 6.88 -12.17 7.03
CA ASN A 40 6.61 -13.47 6.42
C ASN A 40 7.68 -13.88 5.38
N GLY A 41 8.64 -13.01 5.06
CA GLY A 41 9.66 -13.25 4.03
C GLY A 41 9.10 -13.26 2.61
N ASN A 42 7.89 -12.71 2.40
CA ASN A 42 7.24 -12.71 1.09
C ASN A 42 7.78 -11.59 0.21
N THR A 43 8.75 -11.92 -0.64
CA THR A 43 9.38 -11.00 -1.60
C THR A 43 8.72 -10.99 -2.98
N ALA A 44 7.59 -11.69 -3.15
CA ALA A 44 6.84 -11.64 -4.41
C ALA A 44 6.38 -10.19 -4.66
N PRO A 45 6.59 -9.64 -5.88
CA PRO A 45 6.24 -8.26 -6.20
C PRO A 45 4.77 -7.96 -5.88
N LEU A 46 4.53 -6.86 -5.19
CA LEU A 46 3.19 -6.36 -4.90
C LEU A 46 2.99 -5.02 -5.62
N ASN A 47 1.88 -4.86 -6.32
CA ASN A 47 1.47 -3.55 -6.82
C ASN A 47 0.28 -3.00 -6.02
N ILE A 48 0.35 -1.72 -5.69
CA ILE A 48 -0.74 -0.96 -5.08
C ILE A 48 -1.19 0.09 -6.09
N ILE A 49 -2.50 0.18 -6.34
CA ILE A 49 -3.10 1.09 -7.33
C ILE A 49 -4.32 1.77 -6.72
N ALA A 50 -4.25 3.07 -6.48
CA ALA A 50 -5.41 3.84 -6.08
C ALA A 50 -6.22 4.23 -7.33
N CYS A 51 -7.40 3.64 -7.50
CA CYS A 51 -8.37 3.91 -8.56
C CYS A 51 -9.33 5.02 -8.13
N GLU A 52 -8.76 6.16 -7.74
CA GLU A 52 -9.52 7.32 -7.25
C GLU A 52 -9.70 8.36 -8.35
N ASN A 53 -10.75 9.18 -8.23
CA ASN A 53 -10.88 10.40 -9.03
C ASN A 53 -9.90 11.47 -8.51
N MET A 54 -8.61 11.22 -8.68
CA MET A 54 -7.51 12.07 -8.22
C MET A 54 -6.28 11.87 -9.09
N VAL A 55 -5.66 12.98 -9.48
CA VAL A 55 -4.37 12.94 -10.18
C VAL A 55 -3.31 12.37 -9.25
N ARG A 56 -2.62 11.32 -9.72
CA ARG A 56 -1.56 10.61 -8.99
C ARG A 56 -2.01 10.14 -7.60
N GLY A 57 -3.20 9.53 -7.56
CA GLY A 57 -3.81 9.03 -6.33
C GLY A 57 -2.91 8.09 -5.54
N THR A 58 -2.22 7.20 -6.26
CA THR A 58 -1.37 6.17 -5.67
C THR A 58 -0.08 6.76 -5.09
N SER A 59 0.50 7.77 -5.75
CA SER A 59 1.65 8.52 -5.23
C SER A 59 1.32 9.23 -3.92
N GLN A 60 0.11 9.79 -3.77
CA GLN A 60 -0.31 10.40 -2.50
C GLN A 60 -0.53 9.32 -1.42
N LEU A 61 -1.17 8.20 -1.77
CA LEU A 61 -1.29 7.06 -0.85
C LEU A 61 0.08 6.55 -0.38
N LYS A 62 1.07 6.46 -1.29
CA LYS A 62 2.45 6.09 -0.97
C LYS A 62 3.03 6.95 0.14
N GLN A 63 2.86 8.28 0.07
CA GLN A 63 3.37 9.19 1.09
C GLN A 63 2.77 8.90 2.47
N HIS A 64 1.46 8.68 2.53
CA HIS A 64 0.77 8.34 3.79
C HIS A 64 1.19 6.97 4.35
N VAL A 65 1.45 5.99 3.48
CA VAL A 65 1.92 4.66 3.88
C VAL A 65 3.36 4.72 4.39
N LEU A 66 4.27 5.34 3.64
CA LEU A 66 5.68 5.44 4.04
C LEU A 66 5.86 6.19 5.35
N ALA A 67 5.07 7.24 5.60
CA ALA A 67 5.10 7.98 6.88
C ALA A 67 4.76 7.14 8.12
N GLN A 68 4.20 5.93 7.93
CA GLN A 68 3.81 5.02 9.01
C GLN A 68 4.74 3.80 9.11
N LEU A 69 5.76 3.72 8.26
CA LEU A 69 6.69 2.59 8.22
C LEU A 69 8.02 2.92 8.90
N PRO A 70 8.61 1.98 9.66
CA PRO A 70 10.00 2.04 10.08
C PRO A 70 10.95 2.14 8.88
N GLU A 71 12.11 2.78 9.05
CA GLU A 71 13.08 3.03 7.96
C GLU A 71 13.54 1.74 7.25
N GLU A 72 13.78 0.67 8.02
CA GLU A 72 14.14 -0.64 7.47
C GLU A 72 13.04 -1.19 6.53
N THR A 73 11.76 -1.08 6.93
CA THR A 73 10.65 -1.52 6.10
C THR A 73 10.46 -0.62 4.88
N GLN A 74 10.75 0.68 4.98
CA GLN A 74 10.70 1.57 3.81
C GLN A 74 11.69 1.14 2.72
N ALA A 75 12.92 0.75 3.11
CA ALA A 75 13.91 0.25 2.16
C ALA A 75 13.45 -1.05 1.48
N TRP A 76 12.85 -1.97 2.25
CA TRP A 76 12.28 -3.20 1.72
C TRP A 76 11.10 -2.93 0.76
N VAL A 77 10.18 -2.03 1.14
CA VAL A 77 9.03 -1.62 0.32
C VAL A 77 9.49 -1.00 -0.99
N ALA A 78 10.56 -0.18 -0.98
CA ALA A 78 11.10 0.43 -2.19
C ALA A 78 11.62 -0.60 -3.22
N GLN A 79 11.99 -1.80 -2.78
CA GLN A 79 12.48 -2.88 -3.64
C GLN A 79 11.38 -3.82 -4.13
N HIS A 80 10.33 -4.04 -3.33
CA HIS A 80 9.35 -5.11 -3.57
C HIS A 80 7.92 -4.62 -3.88
N VAL A 81 7.63 -3.33 -3.65
CA VAL A 81 6.26 -2.79 -3.76
C VAL A 81 6.20 -1.64 -4.77
N GLY A 82 5.41 -1.84 -5.83
CA GLY A 82 5.06 -0.80 -6.78
C GLY A 82 3.87 0.04 -6.31
N PHE A 83 4.03 1.36 -6.30
CA PHE A 83 2.90 2.30 -6.17
C PHE A 83 2.64 2.91 -7.54
N VAL A 84 1.65 2.37 -8.24
CA VAL A 84 1.38 2.68 -9.65
C VAL A 84 0.21 3.65 -9.75
N ASP A 85 0.50 4.88 -10.19
CA ASP A 85 -0.54 5.87 -10.46
C ASP A 85 -1.47 5.39 -11.59
N SER A 86 -2.76 5.69 -11.47
CA SER A 86 -3.78 5.36 -12.45
C SER A 86 -4.55 6.59 -12.90
N ALA A 87 -5.24 6.46 -14.03
CA ALA A 87 -6.32 7.33 -14.47
C ALA A 87 -7.51 6.44 -14.79
N VAL A 88 -8.68 6.75 -14.23
CA VAL A 88 -9.90 5.93 -14.32
C VAL A 88 -11.07 6.82 -14.78
N ASP A 89 -11.94 6.26 -15.62
CA ASP A 89 -13.16 6.87 -16.16
C ASP A 89 -14.32 5.87 -16.01
#